data_AF-A0A507BV72-F1
#
_entry.id   AF-A0A507BV72-F1
#
_cell.length_a   1.000
_cell.length_b   1.000
_cell.length_c   1.000
_cell.angle_alpha   90.00
_cell.angle_beta   90.00
_cell.angle_gamma   90.00
#
_symmetry.space_group_name_H-M   'P 1'
#
loop_
_entity.id
_entity.type
_entity.pdbx_description
1 polymer ?
#
loop_
_entity_poly.entity_id
_entity_poly.type
_entity_poly.pdbx_seq_one_letter_code
_entity_poly.pdbx_strand_id
1 'polypeptide(L)'
;MAMTKETQIALKNIREHSFRLNEVVAGYAGPRRAGILVPIFINEDGELDVLLTVRSSNLGSHSSEVSCPGGKFDSADSDIVETALREAEEEVGLSRDEVSILNSIHPTVSRNILIVSPVIGLIPSDFIGRASPNPSEVDRVFSISLKSIFQNHDHTHVDMNWLNEPWRMHSFQRSNERVWGLTANVILRVAEIAFSGTQVKCEFHVRMPGQPIEDVSIRFDDFLANVNKAEEL
;
A
#
# COMPACT_ATOMS: atom_id res chain seq x y z
N MET A 1 15.12 19.27 -8.52
CA MET A 1 14.15 19.83 -9.50
C MET A 1 12.94 20.37 -8.75
N ALA A 2 12.16 21.27 -9.36
CA ALA A 2 10.97 21.83 -8.71
C ALA A 2 9.77 20.89 -8.86
N MET A 3 9.06 20.63 -7.76
CA MET A 3 7.81 19.85 -7.77
C MET A 3 6.70 20.57 -8.54
N THR A 4 5.84 19.82 -9.23
CA THR A 4 4.59 20.36 -9.80
C THR A 4 3.67 20.89 -8.70
N LYS A 5 2.72 21.78 -9.05
CA LYS A 5 1.72 22.27 -8.08
C LYS A 5 0.85 21.13 -7.56
N GLU A 6 0.51 20.21 -8.44
CA GLU A 6 -0.23 18.99 -8.15
C GLU A 6 0.52 18.12 -7.13
N THR A 7 1.84 17.93 -7.28
CA THR A 7 2.68 17.21 -6.31
C THR A 7 2.73 17.91 -4.96
N GLN A 8 2.79 19.24 -4.92
CA GLN A 8 2.77 20.00 -3.66
C GLN A 8 1.44 19.80 -2.92
N ILE A 9 0.31 19.87 -3.63
CA ILE A 9 -1.01 19.59 -3.07
C ILE A 9 -1.10 18.14 -2.60
N ALA A 10 -0.56 17.20 -3.39
CA ALA A 10 -0.57 15.79 -3.04
C ALA A 10 0.18 15.47 -1.75
N LEU A 11 1.39 15.99 -1.60
CA LEU A 11 2.16 15.83 -0.36
C LEU A 11 1.47 16.51 0.83
N LYS A 12 0.80 17.65 0.62
CA LYS A 12 0.01 18.30 1.66
C LYS A 12 -1.17 17.42 2.08
N ASN A 13 -1.95 16.92 1.13
CA ASN A 13 -3.10 16.06 1.38
C ASN A 13 -2.72 14.78 2.14
N ILE A 14 -1.59 14.16 1.76
CA ILE A 14 -1.08 12.98 2.48
C ILE A 14 -0.76 13.34 3.94
N ARG A 15 -0.01 14.43 4.20
CA ARG A 15 0.37 14.84 5.56
C ARG A 15 -0.82 15.24 6.42
N GLU A 16 -1.82 15.89 5.83
CA GLU A 16 -2.99 16.41 6.56
C GLU A 16 -4.13 15.38 6.66
N HIS A 17 -4.00 14.21 6.02
CA HIS A 17 -5.01 13.17 6.11
C HIS A 17 -5.18 12.69 7.56
N SER A 18 -6.40 12.82 8.08
CA SER A 18 -6.68 12.48 9.48
C SER A 18 -6.77 10.97 9.65
N PHE A 19 -5.71 10.38 10.21
CA PHE A 19 -5.66 9.01 10.70
C PHE A 19 -4.81 8.95 11.97
N ARG A 20 -5.19 8.11 12.95
CA ARG A 20 -4.41 7.91 14.17
C ARG A 20 -4.04 6.44 14.32
N LEU A 21 -2.77 6.12 14.08
CA LEU A 21 -2.18 4.79 14.28
C LEU A 21 -2.50 4.21 15.67
N ASN A 22 -2.35 5.01 16.72
CA ASN A 22 -2.37 4.52 18.11
C ASN A 22 -3.74 4.05 18.59
N GLU A 23 -4.83 4.66 18.11
CA GLU A 23 -6.20 4.28 18.49
C GLU A 23 -6.63 3.00 17.79
N VAL A 24 -6.17 2.82 16.55
CA VAL A 24 -6.43 1.64 15.75
C VAL A 24 -5.56 0.51 16.31
N VAL A 25 -4.24 0.54 16.19
CA VAL A 25 -3.31 -0.58 16.51
C VAL A 25 -3.51 -1.22 17.89
N ALA A 26 -3.92 -0.46 18.92
CA ALA A 26 -4.21 -0.98 20.26
C ALA A 26 -5.38 -1.99 20.29
N GLY A 27 -6.39 -1.83 19.43
CA GLY A 27 -7.51 -2.77 19.27
C GLY A 27 -7.13 -4.06 18.55
N TYR A 28 -5.99 -4.10 17.85
CA TYR A 28 -5.58 -5.21 16.98
C TYR A 28 -4.57 -6.15 17.64
N ALA A 29 -4.61 -6.35 18.95
CA ALA A 29 -3.57 -7.02 19.76
C ALA A 29 -3.19 -8.49 19.40
N GLY A 30 -3.60 -9.02 18.25
CA GLY A 30 -3.26 -10.36 17.77
C GLY A 30 -1.96 -10.46 16.94
N PRO A 31 -1.46 -11.68 16.70
CA PRO A 31 -0.22 -11.97 15.95
C PRO A 31 -0.34 -11.85 14.43
N ARG A 32 -1.52 -11.52 13.88
CA ARG A 32 -1.77 -11.41 12.43
C ARG A 32 -1.69 -9.96 11.94
N ARG A 33 -0.55 -9.29 12.18
CA ARG A 33 -0.31 -7.90 11.75
C ARG A 33 0.94 -7.80 10.88
N ALA A 34 0.93 -6.81 9.99
CA ALA A 34 2.02 -6.49 9.09
C ALA A 34 2.10 -4.98 8.86
N GLY A 35 3.32 -4.48 8.71
CA GLY A 35 3.62 -3.12 8.28
C GLY A 35 4.14 -3.15 6.86
N ILE A 36 3.60 -2.29 6.00
CA ILE A 36 4.16 -2.05 4.67
C ILE A 36 4.53 -0.58 4.52
N LEU A 37 5.67 -0.33 3.90
CA LEU A 37 6.06 1.00 3.48
C LEU A 37 5.48 1.26 2.09
N VAL A 38 4.84 2.41 1.91
CA VAL A 38 4.49 2.99 0.61
C VAL A 38 5.54 4.07 0.32
N PRO A 39 6.73 3.70 -0.19
CA PRO A 39 7.80 4.64 -0.49
C PRO A 39 7.43 5.47 -1.72
N ILE A 40 7.23 6.77 -1.51
CA ILE A 40 7.00 7.72 -2.59
C ILE A 40 8.20 8.64 -2.78
N PHE A 41 8.43 9.06 -4.01
CA PHE A 41 9.50 10.01 -4.34
C PHE A 41 9.07 10.92 -5.49
N ILE A 42 9.82 12.01 -5.66
CA ILE A 42 9.59 12.97 -6.72
C ILE A 42 10.44 12.54 -7.92
N ASN A 43 9.80 12.21 -9.04
CA ASN A 43 10.49 11.81 -10.27
C ASN A 43 11.09 13.02 -11.03
N GLU A 44 11.74 12.77 -12.16
CA GLU A 44 12.40 13.81 -12.97
C GLU A 44 11.43 14.88 -13.50
N ASP A 45 10.16 14.52 -13.72
CA ASP A 45 9.09 15.42 -14.15
C ASP A 45 8.46 16.21 -12.99
N GLY A 46 8.94 16.01 -11.76
CA GLY A 46 8.39 16.64 -10.56
C GLY A 46 7.04 16.05 -10.10
N GLU A 47 6.67 14.88 -10.62
CA GLU A 47 5.48 14.11 -10.22
C GLU A 47 5.82 13.09 -9.12
N LEU A 48 4.79 12.54 -8.45
CA LEU A 48 4.97 11.49 -7.45
C LEU A 48 4.96 10.10 -8.09
N ASP A 49 6.03 9.37 -7.85
CA ASP A 49 6.15 7.94 -8.12
C ASP A 49 6.10 7.15 -6.81
N VAL A 50 5.68 5.89 -6.90
CA VAL A 50 5.76 4.90 -5.81
C VAL A 50 6.72 3.79 -6.21
N LEU A 51 7.64 3.43 -5.31
CA LEU A 51 8.56 2.31 -5.47
C LEU A 51 7.86 1.01 -5.06
N LEU A 52 8.01 -0.03 -5.87
CA LEU A 52 7.43 -1.36 -5.67
C LEU A 52 8.48 -2.45 -5.89
N THR A 53 8.24 -3.60 -5.26
CA THR A 53 9.06 -4.80 -5.37
C THR A 53 8.32 -5.87 -6.17
N VAL A 54 9.07 -6.68 -6.91
CA VAL A 54 8.59 -7.95 -7.46
C VAL A 54 9.18 -9.06 -6.60
N ARG A 55 8.32 -9.86 -5.97
CA ARG A 55 8.76 -10.95 -5.08
C ARG A 55 9.57 -11.99 -5.85
N SER A 56 10.63 -12.48 -5.20
CA SER A 56 11.50 -13.53 -5.73
C SER A 56 10.69 -14.78 -6.10
N SER A 57 10.98 -15.35 -7.26
CA SER A 57 10.33 -16.56 -7.77
C SER A 57 10.66 -17.81 -6.93
N ASN A 58 11.68 -17.73 -6.08
CA ASN A 58 12.12 -18.82 -5.20
C ASN A 58 11.29 -18.95 -3.91
N LEU A 59 10.38 -18.01 -3.63
CA LEU A 59 9.48 -18.08 -2.49
C LEU A 59 8.26 -18.95 -2.85
N GLY A 60 8.03 -20.04 -2.10
CA GLY A 60 7.00 -21.05 -2.39
C GLY A 60 5.54 -20.57 -2.42
N SER A 61 5.26 -19.30 -2.05
CA SER A 61 3.94 -18.65 -2.14
C SER A 61 4.08 -17.23 -2.68
N HIS A 62 3.14 -16.77 -3.51
CA HIS A 62 3.11 -15.40 -4.07
C HIS A 62 4.34 -15.03 -4.92
N SER A 63 4.89 -16.01 -5.67
CA SER A 63 6.00 -15.79 -6.59
C SER A 63 5.64 -14.76 -7.66
N SER A 64 6.54 -13.82 -7.95
CA SER A 64 6.37 -12.78 -8.98
C SER A 64 5.21 -11.81 -8.74
N GLU A 65 4.67 -11.74 -7.53
CA GLU A 65 3.67 -10.72 -7.18
C GLU A 65 4.34 -9.38 -6.92
N VAL A 66 3.64 -8.31 -7.34
CA VAL A 66 4.03 -6.93 -7.02
C VAL A 66 3.56 -6.56 -5.62
N SER A 67 4.47 -6.05 -4.81
CA SER A 67 4.20 -5.59 -3.45
C SER A 67 4.86 -4.26 -3.15
N CYS A 68 4.31 -3.56 -2.16
CA CYS A 68 5.06 -2.58 -1.40
C CYS A 68 6.10 -3.32 -0.52
N PRO A 69 7.28 -2.73 -0.22
CA PRO A 69 8.18 -3.30 0.77
C PRO A 69 7.48 -3.47 2.12
N GLY A 70 7.65 -4.61 2.76
CA GLY A 70 7.01 -4.84 4.05
C GLY A 70 6.73 -6.29 4.38
N GLY A 71 6.38 -6.52 5.64
CA GLY A 71 6.25 -7.86 6.17
C GLY A 71 5.52 -7.91 7.50
N LYS A 72 5.62 -9.06 8.16
CA LYS A 72 4.89 -9.32 9.40
C LYS A 72 5.52 -8.55 10.55
N PHE A 73 4.67 -8.15 11.49
CA PHE A 73 5.12 -7.54 12.74
C PHE A 73 5.99 -8.54 13.53
N ASP A 74 7.19 -8.12 13.92
CA ASP A 74 8.03 -8.86 14.87
C ASP A 74 7.84 -8.30 16.28
N SER A 75 7.88 -9.17 17.29
CA SER A 75 7.88 -8.77 18.70
C SER A 75 9.02 -7.81 19.11
N ALA A 76 10.09 -7.75 18.32
CA ALA A 76 11.19 -6.81 18.49
C ALA A 76 10.88 -5.39 17.94
N ASP A 77 9.88 -5.25 17.07
CA ASP A 77 9.47 -3.96 16.51
C ASP A 77 8.67 -3.18 17.56
N SER A 78 8.99 -1.90 17.78
CA SER A 78 8.26 -1.09 18.77
C SER A 78 6.84 -0.73 18.32
N ASP A 79 6.65 -0.62 17.01
CA ASP A 79 5.36 -0.40 16.37
C ASP A 79 5.39 -0.83 14.89
N ILE A 80 4.27 -0.60 14.20
CA ILE A 80 4.10 -0.91 12.78
C ILE A 80 4.99 -0.07 11.85
N VAL A 81 5.36 1.14 12.26
CA VAL A 81 6.27 1.99 11.49
C VAL A 81 7.65 1.36 11.50
N GLU A 82 8.13 0.91 12.66
CA GLU A 82 9.39 0.16 12.74
C GLU A 82 9.35 -1.14 11.93
N THR A 83 8.24 -1.89 11.94
CA THR A 83 8.09 -3.05 11.05
C THR A 83 8.25 -2.66 9.58
N ALA A 84 7.55 -1.62 9.12
CA ALA A 84 7.62 -1.21 7.72
C ALA A 84 9.03 -0.73 7.32
N LEU A 85 9.73 -0.04 8.22
CA LEU A 85 11.10 0.45 8.00
C LEU A 85 12.12 -0.69 7.99
N ARG A 86 12.06 -1.62 8.96
CA ARG A 86 12.93 -2.80 9.02
C ARG A 86 12.82 -3.63 7.75
N GLU A 87 11.59 -3.94 7.34
CA GLU A 87 11.34 -4.77 6.16
C GLU A 87 11.80 -4.06 4.88
N ALA A 88 11.61 -2.74 4.76
CA ALA A 88 12.13 -1.98 3.61
C ALA A 88 13.68 -1.94 3.58
N GLU A 89 14.32 -1.89 4.74
CA GLU A 89 15.77 -1.99 4.87
C GLU A 89 16.27 -3.37 4.44
N GLU A 90 15.62 -4.44 4.88
CA GLU A 90 15.94 -5.84 4.56
C GLU A 90 15.68 -6.19 3.09
N GLU A 91 14.56 -5.75 2.51
CA GLU A 91 14.14 -6.12 1.17
C GLU A 91 14.85 -5.33 0.06
N VAL A 92 15.07 -4.03 0.25
CA VAL A 92 15.56 -3.13 -0.81
C VAL A 92 16.75 -2.25 -0.40
N GLY A 93 17.26 -2.40 0.83
CA GLY A 93 18.39 -1.61 1.33
C GLY A 93 18.04 -0.15 1.62
N LEU A 94 16.76 0.17 1.85
CA LEU A 94 16.32 1.52 2.19
C LEU A 94 16.62 1.80 3.66
N SER A 95 17.66 2.58 3.94
CA SER A 95 17.98 2.97 5.31
C SER A 95 16.82 3.78 5.91
N ARG A 96 16.42 3.42 7.12
CA ARG A 96 15.35 4.09 7.87
C ARG A 96 15.58 5.60 8.04
N ASP A 97 16.83 6.04 8.13
CA ASP A 97 17.20 7.45 8.29
C ASP A 97 16.93 8.29 7.02
N GLU A 98 16.77 7.63 5.87
CA GLU A 98 16.46 8.28 4.60
C GLU A 98 14.95 8.46 4.38
N VAL A 99 14.12 7.84 5.23
CA VAL A 99 12.67 7.83 5.07
C VAL A 99 12.04 8.93 5.93
N SER A 100 11.48 9.94 5.27
CA SER A 100 10.64 10.92 5.95
C SER A 100 9.19 10.42 6.01
N ILE A 101 8.79 9.87 7.16
CA ILE A 101 7.40 9.42 7.39
C ILE A 101 6.44 10.61 7.23
N LEU A 102 5.50 10.49 6.30
CA LEU A 102 4.50 11.52 6.02
C LEU A 102 3.20 11.27 6.77
N ASN A 103 2.71 10.04 6.72
CA ASN A 103 1.48 9.62 7.38
C ASN A 103 1.36 8.09 7.36
N SER A 104 0.37 7.57 8.07
CA SER A 104 -0.20 6.25 7.83
C SER A 104 -1.65 6.38 7.43
N ILE A 105 -2.21 5.34 6.83
CA ILE A 105 -3.63 5.30 6.49
C ILE A 105 -4.28 4.09 7.15
N HIS A 106 -5.61 4.04 7.10
CA HIS A 106 -6.35 2.93 7.66
C HIS A 106 -5.81 1.57 7.17
N PRO A 107 -5.64 0.60 8.09
CA PRO A 107 -5.27 -0.75 7.72
C PRO A 107 -6.20 -1.35 6.68
N THR A 108 -5.71 -2.34 5.97
CA THR A 108 -6.49 -3.19 5.08
C THR A 108 -6.27 -4.65 5.48
N VAL A 109 -7.10 -5.57 4.98
CA VAL A 109 -6.97 -6.99 5.31
C VAL A 109 -6.65 -7.79 4.07
N SER A 110 -5.59 -8.58 4.16
CA SER A 110 -5.19 -9.49 3.10
C SER A 110 -6.15 -10.69 2.99
N ARG A 111 -6.04 -11.43 1.89
CA ARG A 111 -6.79 -12.67 1.68
C ARG A 111 -6.58 -13.72 2.78
N ASN A 112 -5.43 -13.69 3.45
CA ASN A 112 -5.07 -14.63 4.52
C ASN A 112 -5.40 -14.07 5.92
N ILE A 113 -6.27 -13.06 5.99
CA ILE A 113 -6.68 -12.40 7.24
C ILE A 113 -5.46 -11.82 7.98
N LEU A 114 -4.51 -11.25 7.23
CA LEU A 114 -3.41 -10.46 7.77
C LEU A 114 -3.80 -8.99 7.72
N ILE A 115 -3.65 -8.30 8.83
CA ILE A 115 -3.96 -6.88 8.94
C ILE A 115 -2.73 -6.11 8.53
N VAL A 116 -2.83 -5.45 7.39
CA VAL A 116 -1.71 -4.77 6.75
C VAL A 116 -1.91 -3.27 6.93
N SER A 117 -0.96 -2.65 7.62
CA SER A 117 -0.98 -1.23 7.94
C SER A 117 -0.03 -0.47 7.02
N PRO A 118 -0.54 0.38 6.12
CA PRO A 118 0.31 1.14 5.21
C PRO A 118 0.91 2.38 5.88
N VAL A 119 2.22 2.53 5.75
CA VAL A 119 3.01 3.66 6.21
C VAL A 119 3.54 4.39 4.98
N ILE A 120 3.22 5.67 4.81
CA ILE A 120 3.63 6.46 3.64
C ILE A 120 4.91 7.22 3.99
N GLY A 121 5.99 6.92 3.28
CA GLY A 121 7.30 7.54 3.49
C GLY A 121 7.76 8.27 2.23
N LEU A 122 8.27 9.50 2.39
CA LEU A 122 8.98 10.20 1.34
C LEU A 122 10.45 9.78 1.36
N ILE A 123 10.94 9.26 0.25
CA ILE A 123 12.32 8.78 0.09
C ILE A 123 13.12 9.67 -0.87
N PRO A 124 14.46 9.58 -0.90
CA PRO A 124 15.29 10.32 -1.85
C PRO A 124 14.96 9.95 -3.30
N SER A 125 14.89 10.95 -4.19
CA SER A 125 14.59 10.76 -5.62
C SER A 125 15.58 9.87 -6.35
N ASP A 126 16.82 9.77 -5.87
CA ASP A 126 17.88 8.95 -6.45
C ASP A 126 17.84 7.49 -5.96
N PHE A 127 17.00 7.17 -4.96
CA PHE A 127 17.03 5.87 -4.28
C PHE A 127 16.83 4.69 -5.23
N ILE A 128 15.91 4.78 -6.20
CA ILE A 128 15.70 3.70 -7.17
C ILE A 128 16.98 3.32 -7.93
N GLY A 129 17.82 4.30 -8.27
CA GLY A 129 19.08 4.06 -8.98
C GLY A 129 20.14 3.34 -8.15
N ARG A 130 19.96 3.31 -6.82
CA ARG A 130 20.88 2.70 -5.86
C ARG A 130 20.23 1.65 -4.95
N ALA A 131 18.97 1.27 -5.23
CA ALA A 131 18.29 0.24 -4.47
C ALA A 131 19.10 -1.06 -4.49
N SER A 132 19.12 -1.78 -3.37
CA SER A 132 19.87 -3.03 -3.22
C SER A 132 18.89 -4.15 -2.87
N PRO A 133 18.23 -4.76 -3.87
CA PRO A 133 17.24 -5.81 -3.62
C PRO A 133 17.91 -7.03 -3.00
N ASN A 134 17.34 -7.56 -1.93
CA ASN A 134 17.77 -8.84 -1.37
C ASN A 134 17.24 -9.99 -2.26
N PRO A 135 18.11 -10.74 -2.97
CA PRO A 135 17.67 -11.73 -3.96
C PRO A 135 16.91 -12.93 -3.37
N SER A 136 17.00 -13.15 -2.04
CA SER A 136 16.16 -14.19 -1.39
C SER A 136 14.68 -13.80 -1.34
N GLU A 137 14.37 -12.50 -1.45
CA GLU A 137 13.02 -11.97 -1.21
C GLU A 137 12.48 -11.14 -2.37
N VAL A 138 13.35 -10.36 -3.02
CA VAL A 138 13.01 -9.44 -4.11
C VAL A 138 13.84 -9.75 -5.34
N ASP A 139 13.15 -9.99 -6.46
CA ASP A 139 13.77 -10.20 -7.77
C ASP A 139 14.20 -8.87 -8.39
N ARG A 140 13.33 -7.86 -8.34
CA ARG A 140 13.58 -6.53 -8.88
C ARG A 140 12.74 -5.46 -8.20
N VAL A 141 13.21 -4.21 -8.33
CA VAL A 141 12.55 -2.99 -7.88
C VAL A 141 12.18 -2.16 -9.11
N PHE A 142 11.04 -1.50 -9.07
CA PHE A 142 10.58 -0.58 -10.11
C PHE A 142 9.72 0.52 -9.50
N SER A 143 9.37 1.55 -10.27
CA SER A 143 8.34 2.51 -9.88
C SER A 143 7.21 2.59 -10.88
N ILE A 144 6.10 3.14 -10.40
CA ILE A 144 5.00 3.63 -11.22
C ILE A 144 4.63 5.03 -10.76
N SER A 145 4.15 5.86 -11.69
CA SER A 145 3.52 7.13 -11.34
C SER A 145 2.28 6.89 -10.50
N LEU A 146 2.20 7.49 -9.32
CA LEU A 146 1.04 7.37 -8.42
C LEU A 146 -0.23 7.89 -9.10
N LYS A 147 -0.09 8.92 -9.93
CA LYS A 147 -1.18 9.51 -10.73
C LYS A 147 -1.70 8.55 -11.79
N SER A 148 -0.82 7.73 -12.39
CA SER A 148 -1.20 6.79 -13.45
C SER A 148 -2.21 5.72 -13.00
N ILE A 149 -2.35 5.48 -11.69
CA ILE A 149 -3.31 4.51 -11.14
C ILE A 149 -4.76 4.91 -11.42
N PHE A 150 -5.05 6.17 -11.70
CA PHE A 150 -6.38 6.64 -12.07
C PHE A 150 -6.73 6.48 -13.55
N GLN A 151 -5.77 6.10 -14.38
CA GLN A 151 -5.99 5.90 -15.81
C GLN A 151 -6.62 4.53 -16.07
N ASN A 152 -7.64 4.50 -16.92
CA ASN A 152 -8.36 3.28 -17.30
C ASN A 152 -7.58 2.45 -18.33
N HIS A 153 -6.57 3.03 -18.99
CA HIS A 153 -5.65 2.26 -19.82
C HIS A 153 -5.00 1.16 -18.98
N ASP A 154 -5.09 -0.08 -19.46
CA ASP A 154 -4.51 -1.24 -18.79
C ASP A 154 -5.05 -1.50 -17.37
N HIS A 155 -6.26 -1.00 -17.09
CA HIS A 155 -7.01 -1.28 -15.87
C HIS A 155 -8.05 -2.38 -16.10
N THR A 156 -8.14 -3.30 -15.16
CA THR A 156 -9.23 -4.28 -15.05
C THR A 156 -9.65 -4.43 -13.60
N HIS A 157 -10.82 -5.01 -13.38
CA HIS A 157 -11.30 -5.32 -12.02
C HIS A 157 -12.12 -6.60 -12.01
N VAL A 158 -12.25 -7.18 -10.81
CA VAL A 158 -13.16 -8.28 -10.51
C VAL A 158 -14.01 -7.88 -9.32
N ASP A 159 -15.33 -7.98 -9.49
CA ASP A 159 -16.28 -7.84 -8.40
C ASP A 159 -16.49 -9.21 -7.75
N MET A 160 -16.42 -9.24 -6.42
CA MET A 160 -16.52 -10.47 -5.64
C MET A 160 -17.22 -10.22 -4.32
N ASN A 161 -17.67 -11.31 -3.68
CA ASN A 161 -18.13 -11.26 -2.31
C ASN A 161 -16.93 -11.60 -1.40
N TRP A 162 -16.50 -10.63 -0.59
CA TRP A 162 -15.42 -10.80 0.37
C TRP A 162 -15.97 -10.57 1.76
N LEU A 163 -15.92 -11.61 2.61
CA LEU A 163 -16.47 -11.59 3.99
C LEU A 163 -17.93 -11.13 4.07
N ASN A 164 -18.76 -11.64 3.16
CA ASN A 164 -20.17 -11.31 3.01
C ASN A 164 -20.46 -9.85 2.62
N GLU A 165 -19.44 -9.12 2.15
CA GLU A 165 -19.59 -7.77 1.62
C GLU A 165 -19.18 -7.71 0.13
N PRO A 166 -19.89 -6.92 -0.70
CA PRO A 166 -19.48 -6.68 -2.07
C PRO A 166 -18.15 -5.93 -2.09
N TRP A 167 -17.20 -6.45 -2.86
CA TRP A 167 -15.85 -5.91 -2.96
C TRP A 167 -15.36 -5.89 -4.41
N ARG A 168 -14.80 -4.75 -4.84
CA ARG A 168 -14.09 -4.61 -6.11
C ARG A 168 -12.59 -4.77 -5.91
N MET A 169 -12.00 -5.76 -6.58
CA MET A 169 -10.55 -5.96 -6.63
C MET A 169 -9.97 -5.41 -7.93
N HIS A 170 -9.02 -4.50 -7.84
CA HIS A 170 -8.40 -3.86 -9.00
C HIS A 170 -7.12 -4.56 -9.47
N SER A 171 -6.83 -4.39 -10.76
CA SER A 171 -5.61 -4.83 -11.41
C SER A 171 -5.17 -3.79 -12.43
N PHE A 172 -3.92 -3.37 -12.34
CA PHE A 172 -3.28 -2.39 -13.22
C PHE A 172 -2.08 -3.04 -13.88
N GLN A 173 -2.02 -3.08 -15.20
CA GLN A 173 -0.77 -3.38 -15.90
C GLN A 173 0.01 -2.06 -16.03
N ARG A 174 1.18 -2.00 -15.40
CA ARG A 174 2.04 -0.82 -15.37
C ARG A 174 3.47 -1.25 -15.63
N SER A 175 4.13 -0.62 -16.60
CA SER A 175 5.38 -1.14 -17.14
C SER A 175 5.17 -2.60 -17.59
N ASN A 176 6.06 -3.51 -17.20
CA ASN A 176 5.92 -4.95 -17.49
C ASN A 176 5.27 -5.73 -16.33
N GLU A 177 4.77 -5.05 -15.31
CA GLU A 177 4.26 -5.68 -14.10
C GLU A 177 2.76 -5.52 -13.92
N ARG A 178 2.15 -6.53 -13.32
CA ARG A 178 0.75 -6.50 -12.92
C ARG A 178 0.65 -6.12 -11.44
N VAL A 179 0.13 -4.93 -11.17
CA VAL A 179 -0.18 -4.46 -9.81
C VAL A 179 -1.63 -4.83 -9.51
N TRP A 180 -1.88 -5.77 -8.61
CA TRP A 180 -3.22 -6.29 -8.35
C TRP A 180 -3.45 -6.59 -6.86
N GLY A 181 -4.70 -6.87 -6.49
CA GLY A 181 -5.05 -7.31 -5.14
C GLY A 181 -4.80 -6.25 -4.08
N LEU A 182 -4.21 -6.66 -2.95
CA LEU A 182 -3.97 -5.79 -1.79
C LEU A 182 -3.13 -4.57 -2.16
N THR A 183 -2.02 -4.79 -2.88
CA THR A 183 -1.10 -3.73 -3.31
C THR A 183 -1.82 -2.69 -4.16
N ALA A 184 -2.61 -3.12 -5.14
CA ALA A 184 -3.42 -2.22 -5.97
C ALA A 184 -4.41 -1.40 -5.15
N ASN A 185 -5.08 -2.01 -4.16
CA ASN A 185 -6.02 -1.31 -3.28
C ASN A 185 -5.33 -0.25 -2.42
N VAL A 186 -4.16 -0.58 -1.84
CA VAL A 186 -3.38 0.36 -1.03
C VAL A 186 -2.92 1.55 -1.87
N ILE A 187 -2.32 1.31 -3.04
CA ILE A 187 -1.83 2.39 -3.90
C ILE A 187 -2.99 3.26 -4.39
N LEU A 188 -4.12 2.66 -4.78
CA LEU A 188 -5.32 3.40 -5.18
C LEU A 188 -5.85 4.27 -4.05
N ARG A 189 -5.86 3.76 -2.81
CA ARG A 189 -6.27 4.54 -1.62
C ARG A 189 -5.32 5.71 -1.36
N VAL A 190 -4.00 5.49 -1.46
CA VAL A 190 -3.00 6.56 -1.33
C VAL A 190 -3.19 7.60 -2.44
N ALA A 191 -3.48 7.19 -3.68
CA ALA A 191 -3.79 8.09 -4.79
C ALA A 191 -5.09 8.90 -4.56
N GLU A 192 -6.16 8.27 -4.05
CA GLU A 192 -7.41 8.96 -3.65
C GLU A 192 -7.13 10.10 -2.66
N ILE A 193 -6.28 9.84 -1.65
CA ILE A 193 -5.90 10.83 -0.65
C ILE A 193 -5.03 11.92 -1.28
N ALA A 194 -3.94 11.52 -1.93
CA ALA A 194 -2.97 12.42 -2.54
C ALA A 194 -3.65 13.42 -3.49
N PHE A 195 -4.48 12.95 -4.41
CA PHE A 195 -5.05 13.81 -5.44
C PHE A 195 -6.45 14.34 -5.11
N SER A 196 -6.91 14.21 -3.87
CA SER A 196 -8.17 14.80 -3.41
C SER A 196 -8.21 16.31 -3.65
N GLY A 197 -9.31 16.81 -4.23
CA GLY A 197 -9.47 18.23 -4.55
C GLY A 197 -8.60 18.75 -5.70
N THR A 198 -7.83 17.89 -6.39
CA THR A 198 -7.06 18.26 -7.58
C THR A 198 -7.87 18.08 -8.87
N GLN A 199 -7.26 18.44 -10.01
CA GLN A 199 -7.83 18.20 -11.34
C GLN A 199 -7.68 16.75 -11.80
N VAL A 200 -6.88 15.92 -11.13
CA VAL A 200 -6.70 14.51 -11.50
C VAL A 200 -8.02 13.76 -11.23
N LYS A 201 -8.52 13.03 -12.23
CA LYS A 201 -9.76 12.27 -12.15
C LYS A 201 -9.50 10.78 -12.35
N CYS A 202 -10.20 9.96 -11.57
CA CYS A 202 -10.28 8.53 -11.77
C CYS A 202 -11.19 8.23 -12.96
N GLU A 203 -10.68 7.52 -13.97
CA GLU A 203 -11.38 7.20 -15.22
C GLU A 203 -12.29 5.96 -15.09
N PHE A 204 -12.32 5.33 -13.92
CA PHE A 204 -13.12 4.17 -13.60
C PHE A 204 -13.78 4.29 -12.21
N HIS A 205 -14.75 3.41 -11.95
CA HIS A 205 -15.39 3.34 -10.63
C HIS A 205 -14.52 2.54 -9.65
N VAL A 206 -14.00 3.24 -8.63
CA VAL A 206 -13.17 2.67 -7.55
C VAL A 206 -13.91 1.63 -6.71
N ARG A 207 -15.22 1.78 -6.55
CA ARG A 207 -16.04 0.89 -5.72
C ARG A 207 -17.15 0.29 -6.56
N MET A 208 -17.52 -0.95 -6.27
CA MET A 208 -18.76 -1.52 -6.82
C MET A 208 -19.98 -1.01 -6.04
N PRO A 209 -21.20 -1.02 -6.62
CA PRO A 209 -22.41 -0.64 -5.89
C PRO A 209 -22.58 -1.45 -4.60
N GLY A 210 -22.82 -0.75 -3.49
CA GLY A 210 -23.02 -1.37 -2.17
C GLY A 210 -21.74 -1.73 -1.41
N GLN A 211 -20.55 -1.53 -1.99
CA GLN A 211 -19.28 -1.73 -1.28
C GLN A 211 -19.17 -0.76 -0.09
N PRO A 212 -18.82 -1.25 1.12
CA PRO A 212 -18.65 -0.40 2.29
C PRO A 212 -17.65 0.73 2.05
N ILE A 213 -17.98 1.89 2.61
CA ILE A 213 -17.14 3.10 2.55
C ILE A 213 -16.26 3.21 3.81
N GLU A 214 -16.73 2.65 4.92
CA GLU A 214 -15.99 2.62 6.17
C GLU A 214 -14.75 1.73 6.04
N ASP A 215 -13.61 2.25 6.46
CA ASP A 215 -12.36 1.51 6.46
C ASP A 215 -12.46 0.33 7.45
N VAL A 216 -11.84 -0.81 7.11
CA VAL A 216 -11.93 -2.07 7.89
C VAL A 216 -11.58 -1.87 9.36
N SER A 217 -10.71 -0.90 9.65
CA SER A 217 -10.31 -0.63 11.02
C SER A 217 -11.41 -0.05 11.92
N ILE A 218 -12.45 0.52 11.31
CA ILE A 218 -13.60 1.04 12.04
C ILE A 218 -14.56 -0.11 12.38
N ARG A 219 -14.63 -1.13 11.52
CA ARG A 219 -15.53 -2.28 11.63
C ARG A 219 -14.84 -3.55 12.05
N PHE A 220 -13.69 -3.46 12.71
CA PHE A 220 -12.82 -4.61 12.87
C PHE A 220 -13.43 -5.75 13.70
N ASP A 221 -14.19 -5.43 14.74
CA ASP A 221 -14.87 -6.45 15.54
C ASP A 221 -15.93 -7.20 14.73
N ASP A 222 -16.73 -6.47 13.92
CA ASP A 222 -17.69 -7.05 12.98
C ASP A 222 -16.98 -7.91 11.93
N PHE A 223 -15.84 -7.44 11.45
CA PHE A 223 -14.97 -8.13 10.51
C PHE A 223 -14.45 -9.45 11.09
N LEU A 224 -13.90 -9.44 12.31
CA LEU A 224 -13.42 -10.66 12.99
C LEU A 224 -14.56 -11.67 13.24
N ALA A 225 -15.74 -11.17 13.61
CA ALA A 225 -16.91 -12.01 13.78
C ALA A 225 -17.31 -12.73 12.47
N ASN A 226 -17.16 -12.07 11.32
CA ASN A 226 -17.42 -12.66 10.00
C ASN A 226 -16.36 -13.70 9.59
N VAL A 227 -15.08 -13.45 9.89
CA VAL A 227 -13.99 -14.39 9.61
C VAL A 227 -14.20 -15.70 10.38
N ASN A 228 -14.43 -15.62 11.70
CA ASN A 228 -14.60 -16.80 12.54
C ASN A 228 -15.81 -17.66 12.09
N LYS A 229 -16.92 -17.03 11.69
CA LYS A 229 -18.08 -17.73 11.14
C LYS A 229 -17.81 -18.45 9.82
N ALA A 230 -16.88 -17.96 9.00
CA ALA A 230 -16.53 -18.56 7.71
C ALA A 230 -15.55 -19.73 7.86
N GLU A 231 -14.74 -19.77 8.92
CA GLU A 231 -13.85 -20.89 9.25
C GLU A 231 -14.59 -22.06 9.95
N GLU A 232 -15.82 -21.85 10.43
CA GLU A 232 -16.68 -22.88 11.07
C GLU A 232 -17.59 -23.66 10.09
N LEU A 233 -17.57 -23.34 8.79
CA LEU A 233 -18.35 -23.98 7.71
C LEU A 233 -17.48 -24.88 6.83
#